data_AF-A0A837I380-F1
#
_entry.id   AF-A0A837I380-F1
#
_cell.length_a   1.000
_cell.length_b   1.000
_cell.length_c   1.000
_cell.angle_alpha   90.00
_cell.angle_beta   90.00
_cell.angle_gamma   90.00
#
_symmetry.space_group_name_H-M   'P 1'
#
loop_
_entity.id
_entity.type
_entity.pdbx_description
1 polymer ?
#
loop_
_entity_poly.entity_id
_entity_poly.type
_entity_poly.pdbx_seq_one_letter_code
_entity_poly.pdbx_strand_id
1 'polypeptide(L)'
;MTYTATITSKRQITLPASLFSDLNLKKGQKMTITKRGDELVMTPAISAVYKLMGSLKRPPEYANMDIDEMIEAAKNEYFAKKKI
;
A
#
# COMPACT_ATOMS: atom_id res chain seq x y z
N MET A 1 -8.51 21.57 -8.06
CA MET A 1 -9.85 21.31 -8.63
C MET A 1 -10.77 20.94 -7.49
N THR A 2 -12.04 21.36 -7.57
CA THR A 2 -13.04 21.07 -6.54
C THR A 2 -14.20 20.31 -7.17
N TYR A 3 -14.61 19.21 -6.54
CA TYR A 3 -15.75 18.41 -6.98
C TYR A 3 -16.79 18.37 -5.86
N THR A 4 -18.04 18.59 -6.21
CA THR A 4 -19.17 18.36 -5.31
C THR A 4 -19.72 16.97 -5.57
N ALA A 5 -19.87 16.16 -4.53
CA ALA A 5 -20.44 14.82 -4.62
C ALA A 5 -21.47 14.60 -3.52
N THR A 6 -22.50 13.80 -3.82
CA THR A 6 -23.58 13.47 -2.89
C THR A 6 -23.36 12.07 -2.30
N ILE A 7 -23.53 11.94 -1.00
CA ILE A 7 -23.53 10.64 -0.32
C ILE A 7 -24.85 9.93 -0.64
N THR A 8 -24.76 8.74 -1.22
CA THR A 8 -25.96 7.94 -1.55
C THR A 8 -26.60 7.34 -0.29
N SER A 9 -27.80 6.78 -0.41
CA SER A 9 -28.49 6.09 0.69
C SER A 9 -27.68 4.93 1.30
N LYS A 10 -26.79 4.33 0.51
CA LYS A 10 -25.85 3.28 0.96
C LYS A 10 -24.55 3.84 1.55
N ARG A 11 -24.49 5.15 1.81
CA ARG A 11 -23.34 5.85 2.39
C ARG A 11 -22.10 5.79 1.50
N GLN A 12 -22.28 5.77 0.19
CA GLN A 12 -21.19 5.72 -0.79
C GLN A 12 -21.01 7.10 -1.43
N ILE A 13 -19.75 7.47 -1.70
CA ILE A 13 -19.38 8.64 -2.50
C ILE A 13 -18.80 8.13 -3.82
N THR A 14 -19.36 8.61 -4.93
CA THR A 14 -18.84 8.29 -6.27
C THR A 14 -17.71 9.24 -6.62
N LEU A 15 -16.55 8.70 -7.01
CA LEU A 15 -15.43 9.47 -7.52
C LEU A 15 -15.63 9.76 -9.01
N PRO A 16 -15.48 11.02 -9.46
CA PRO A 16 -15.43 11.34 -10.88
C PRO A 16 -14.32 10.58 -11.62
N ALA A 17 -14.55 10.24 -12.88
CA ALA A 17 -13.62 9.44 -13.68
C ALA A 17 -12.24 10.09 -13.84
N SER A 18 -12.19 11.42 -13.95
CA SER A 18 -10.93 12.18 -14.00
C SER A 18 -10.12 11.98 -12.73
N LEU A 19 -10.72 12.21 -11.56
CA LEU A 19 -10.06 12.06 -10.26
C LEU A 19 -9.58 10.62 -10.01
N PHE A 20 -10.37 9.62 -10.43
CA PHE A 20 -9.99 8.21 -10.30
C PHE A 20 -8.73 7.89 -11.13
N SER A 21 -8.64 8.45 -12.34
CA SER A 21 -7.52 8.26 -13.27
C SER A 21 -6.28 9.03 -12.81
N ASP A 22 -6.45 10.30 -12.42
CA ASP A 22 -5.37 11.19 -11.98
C ASP A 22 -4.66 10.66 -10.73
N LEU A 23 -5.41 10.03 -9.83
CA LEU A 23 -4.88 9.39 -8.62
C LEU A 23 -4.39 7.96 -8.86
N ASN A 24 -4.42 7.48 -10.11
CA ASN A 24 -4.03 6.13 -10.53
C ASN A 24 -4.65 5.03 -9.64
N LEU A 25 -5.93 5.20 -9.31
CA LEU A 25 -6.66 4.24 -8.49
C LEU A 25 -7.10 3.04 -9.33
N LYS A 26 -7.27 1.89 -8.66
CA LYS A 26 -7.73 0.66 -9.28
C LYS A 26 -9.04 0.18 -8.67
N LYS A 27 -9.89 -0.45 -9.49
CA LYS A 27 -11.15 -1.04 -9.01
C LYS A 27 -10.83 -2.11 -7.97
N GLY A 28 -11.55 -2.07 -6.83
CA GLY A 28 -11.33 -3.00 -5.72
C GLY A 28 -10.08 -2.71 -4.87
N GLN A 29 -9.34 -1.63 -5.15
CA GLN A 29 -8.21 -1.21 -4.34
C GLN A 29 -8.67 -0.87 -2.91
N LYS A 30 -7.98 -1.44 -1.92
CA LYS A 30 -8.23 -1.15 -0.51
C LYS A 30 -7.64 0.20 -0.12
N MET A 31 -8.46 1.03 0.52
CA MET A 31 -8.09 2.35 1.02
C MET A 31 -8.32 2.42 2.53
N THR A 32 -7.42 3.10 3.23
CA THR A 32 -7.57 3.49 4.63
C THR A 32 -8.19 4.88 4.67
N ILE A 33 -9.22 5.06 5.51
CA ILE A 33 -9.86 6.35 5.74
C ILE A 33 -9.46 6.83 7.14
N THR A 34 -8.90 8.03 7.24
CA THR A 34 -8.51 8.66 8.50
C THR A 34 -9.27 9.97 8.66
N LYS A 35 -9.92 10.18 9.81
CA LYS A 35 -10.54 11.47 10.15
C LYS A 35 -9.48 12.42 10.70
N ARG A 36 -9.41 13.64 10.17
CA ARG A 36 -8.55 14.74 10.65
C ARG A 36 -9.43 15.98 10.86
N GLY A 37 -9.88 16.20 12.09
CA GLY A 37 -10.87 17.24 12.36
C GLY A 37 -12.15 16.97 11.57
N ASP A 38 -12.51 17.89 10.68
CA ASP A 38 -13.69 17.80 9.80
C ASP A 38 -13.37 17.22 8.41
N GLU A 39 -12.13 16.79 8.19
CA GLU A 39 -11.68 16.22 6.92
C GLU A 39 -11.58 14.69 7.00
N LEU A 40 -11.85 14.04 5.86
CA LEU A 40 -11.55 12.64 5.64
C LEU A 40 -10.38 12.52 4.67
N VAL A 41 -9.28 11.93 5.13
CA VAL A 41 -8.12 11.64 4.31
C VAL A 41 -8.12 10.16 3.94
N MET A 42 -8.11 9.87 2.64
CA MET A 42 -8.06 8.51 2.12
C MET A 42 -6.68 8.21 1.55
N THR A 43 -6.08 7.09 1.93
CA THR A 43 -4.78 6.64 1.43
C THR A 43 -4.81 5.15 1.08
N PRO A 44 -4.05 4.66 0.09
CA PRO A 44 -3.94 3.23 -0.18
C PRO A 44 -3.53 2.45 1.07
N ALA A 45 -4.21 1.34 1.37
CA ALA A 45 -3.96 0.58 2.60
C ALA A 45 -2.51 0.05 2.71
N ILE A 46 -1.88 -0.25 1.57
CA ILE A 46 -0.50 -0.77 1.49
C ILE A 46 0.55 0.36 1.59
N SER A 47 0.13 1.64 1.60
CA SER A 47 1.06 2.78 1.64
C SER A 47 2.02 2.76 2.84
N ALA A 48 1.61 2.19 3.98
CA ALA A 48 2.48 2.05 5.14
C ALA A 48 3.68 1.12 4.86
N VAL A 49 3.46 -0.01 4.18
CA VAL A 49 4.53 -0.96 3.80
C VAL A 49 5.50 -0.30 2.81
N TYR A 50 4.99 0.43 1.82
CA TYR A 50 5.84 1.14 0.86
C TYR A 50 6.68 2.25 1.51
N LYS A 51 6.14 2.98 2.50
CA LYS A 51 6.92 3.96 3.29
C LYS A 51 8.03 3.29 4.10
N LEU A 52 7.81 2.07 4.59
CA LEU A 52 8.80 1.29 5.31
C LEU A 52 9.86 0.67 4.37
N MET A 53 9.49 0.28 3.15
CA MET A 53 10.41 -0.34 2.18
C MET A 53 11.65 0.50 1.87
N GLY A 54 11.54 1.84 1.87
CA GLY A 54 12.70 2.74 1.69
C GLY A 54 13.43 3.13 2.98
N SER A 55 12.84 2.83 4.16
CA SER A 55 13.40 3.19 5.47
C SER A 55 14.16 2.04 6.13
N LEU A 56 13.92 0.81 5.69
CA LEU A 56 14.65 -0.36 6.16
C LEU A 56 15.99 -0.45 5.42
N LYS A 57 17.09 -0.19 6.14
CA LYS A 57 18.44 -0.39 5.61
C LYS A 57 18.61 -1.87 5.25
N ARG A 58 19.06 -2.12 4.02
CA ARG A 58 19.44 -3.46 3.57
C ARG A 58 20.56 -4.00 4.47
N PRO A 59 20.43 -5.22 5.03
CA PRO A 59 21.52 -5.85 5.76
C PRO A 59 22.78 -5.97 4.88
N PRO A 60 23.99 -5.75 5.41
CA PRO A 60 25.23 -5.81 4.61
C PRO A 60 25.40 -7.13 3.86
N GLU A 61 24.93 -8.23 4.47
CA GLU A 61 24.98 -9.60 3.95
C GLU A 61 24.23 -9.77 2.62
N TYR A 62 23.26 -8.89 2.34
CA TYR A 62 22.44 -8.92 1.14
C TYR A 62 22.71 -7.73 0.21
N ALA A 63 23.72 -6.89 0.52
CA ALA A 63 23.99 -5.65 -0.22
C ALA A 63 24.12 -5.85 -1.73
N ASN A 64 24.71 -6.98 -2.14
CA ASN A 64 25.01 -7.33 -3.52
C ASN A 64 24.02 -8.32 -4.15
N MET A 65 22.92 -8.65 -3.46
CA MET A 65 21.90 -9.58 -3.99
C MET A 65 20.76 -8.80 -4.64
N ASP A 66 20.21 -9.36 -5.70
CA ASP A 66 18.93 -8.91 -6.24
C ASP A 66 17.78 -9.30 -5.30
N ILE A 67 16.64 -8.59 -5.42
CA ILE A 67 15.48 -8.81 -4.54
C ILE A 67 14.98 -10.26 -4.63
N ASP A 68 14.97 -10.85 -5.82
CA ASP A 68 14.50 -12.23 -5.99
C ASP A 68 15.47 -13.23 -5.34
N GLU A 69 16.78 -12.98 -5.43
CA GLU A 69 17.82 -13.78 -4.76
C GLU A 69 17.69 -13.68 -3.23
N MET A 70 17.42 -12.49 -2.70
CA MET A 70 17.19 -12.26 -1.27
C MET A 70 15.98 -13.05 -0.75
N ILE A 71 14.88 -13.05 -1.51
CA ILE A 71 13.65 -13.76 -1.16
C ILE A 71 13.91 -15.27 -1.11
N GLU A 72 14.63 -15.82 -2.09
CA GLU A 72 14.95 -17.24 -2.14
C GLU A 72 15.92 -17.65 -1.01
N ALA A 73 16.96 -16.86 -0.74
CA ALA A 73 17.87 -17.10 0.37
C ALA A 73 17.13 -17.11 1.72
N ALA A 74 16.27 -16.12 1.97
CA ALA A 74 15.49 -16.01 3.19
C ALA A 74 14.49 -17.18 3.36
N LYS A 75 13.83 -17.60 2.29
CA LYS A 75 12.96 -18.80 2.31
C LYS A 75 13.75 -20.05 2.68
N ASN A 76 14.88 -20.27 2.01
CA ASN A 76 15.71 -21.44 2.25
C ASN A 76 16.20 -21.51 3.69
N GLU A 77 16.67 -20.39 4.25
CA GLU A 77 17.12 -20.34 5.65
C GLU A 77 15.97 -20.61 6.63
N TYR A 78 14.80 -20.00 6.41
CA TYR A 78 13.64 -20.16 7.27
C TYR A 78 13.12 -21.61 7.28
N PHE A 79 13.01 -22.24 6.10
CA PHE A 79 12.51 -23.60 5.99
C PHE A 79 13.56 -24.66 6.36
N ALA A 80 14.86 -24.37 6.22
CA ALA A 80 15.92 -25.25 6.71
C ALA A 80 15.94 -25.34 8.24
N LYS A 81 15.73 -24.22 8.95
CA LYS A 81 15.62 -24.20 10.42
C LYS A 81 14.33 -24.85 10.94
N LYS A 82 13.31 -25.01 10.08
CA LYS A 82 12.01 -25.61 10.42
C LYS A 82 11.94 -27.12 10.16
N LYS A 83 13.06 -27.80 9.90
CA LYS A 83 13.10 -29.28 9.95
C LYS A 83 12.82 -29.75 11.37
N ILE A 84 11.55 -30.06 11.62
CA ILE A 84 11.05 -30.98 12.66
C ILE A 84 11.45 -32.39 12.25
#